data_AF-A0A1B6HCY4-F1
#
_entry.id   AF-A0A1B6HCY4-F1
#
_cell.length_a   1.000
_cell.length_b   1.000
_cell.length_c   1.000
_cell.angle_alpha   90.00
_cell.angle_beta   90.00
_cell.angle_gamma   90.00
#
_symmetry.space_group_name_H-M   'P 1'
#
loop_
_entity.id
_entity.type
_entity.pdbx_description
1 polymer ?
#
loop_
_entity_poly.entity_id
_entity_poly.type
_entity_poly.pdbx_seq_one_letter_code
_entity_poly.pdbx_strand_id
1 'polypeptide(L)'
;WQSMSYGPFYKEIKKVFRKHQDINITFYTPYKINNLIGNPKDKILDENKSGIYKINCEDCDKIYIGQTKRTIKKRFKEHERYYKYGQTDKSAIAKHAFETNHTFKNFTLLKEVHKQEELDAYETLYITKHKDTILNNDFGPIQNSPFLKI
;
A
#
# COMPACT_ATOMS: atom_id res chain seq x y z
N TRP A 1 -16.08 12.29 -33.58
CA TRP A 1 -16.34 10.86 -33.36
C TRP A 1 -17.05 10.68 -32.03
N GLN A 2 -18.34 10.34 -32.07
CA GLN A 2 -19.13 10.08 -30.88
C GLN A 2 -19.49 8.58 -30.85
N SER A 3 -19.16 7.90 -29.76
CA SER A 3 -19.48 6.50 -29.56
C SER A 3 -20.71 6.36 -28.68
N MET A 4 -21.68 5.55 -29.14
CA MET A 4 -22.89 5.26 -28.39
C MET A 4 -23.05 3.76 -28.23
N SER A 5 -23.23 3.35 -26.98
CA SER A 5 -23.32 1.96 -26.56
C SER A 5 -24.78 1.55 -26.45
N TYR A 6 -25.18 0.52 -27.21
CA TYR A 6 -26.52 -0.06 -27.13
C TYR A 6 -26.45 -1.54 -26.78
N GLY A 7 -27.47 -2.01 -26.07
CA GLY A 7 -27.60 -3.42 -25.68
C GLY A 7 -28.09 -4.30 -26.84
N PRO A 8 -29.09 -5.18 -26.64
CA PRO A 8 -29.47 -6.20 -27.62
C PRO A 8 -29.88 -5.63 -28.99
N PHE A 9 -30.40 -4.40 -29.05
CA PHE A 9 -30.83 -3.72 -30.28
C PHE A 9 -29.71 -3.03 -31.07
N TYR A 10 -28.43 -3.15 -30.65
CA TYR A 10 -27.32 -2.41 -31.31
C TYR A 10 -27.23 -2.67 -32.82
N LYS A 11 -27.57 -3.88 -33.28
CA LYS A 11 -27.50 -4.25 -34.70
C LYS A 11 -28.50 -3.48 -35.55
N GLU A 12 -29.71 -3.27 -35.05
CA GLU A 12 -30.79 -2.56 -35.74
C GLU A 12 -30.48 -1.07 -35.82
N ILE A 13 -30.09 -0.49 -34.69
CA ILE A 13 -29.70 0.92 -34.59
C ILE A 13 -28.46 1.18 -35.46
N LYS A 14 -27.46 0.29 -35.44
CA LYS A 14 -26.27 0.41 -36.30
C LYS A 14 -26.60 0.40 -37.79
N LYS A 15 -27.63 -0.33 -38.23
CA LYS A 15 -28.07 -0.29 -39.63
C LYS A 15 -28.61 1.08 -40.04
N VAL A 16 -29.37 1.74 -39.16
CA VAL A 16 -29.94 3.07 -39.42
C VAL A 16 -28.85 4.13 -39.55
N PHE A 17 -27.88 4.13 -38.64
CA PHE A 17 -26.84 5.16 -38.59
C PHE A 17 -25.60 4.87 -39.45
N ARG A 18 -25.60 3.81 -40.26
CA ARG A 18 -24.49 3.43 -41.16
C ARG A 18 -24.05 4.54 -42.13
N LYS A 19 -24.95 5.46 -42.49
CA LYS A 19 -24.69 6.57 -43.41
C LYS A 19 -23.97 7.75 -42.75
N HIS A 20 -23.99 7.82 -41.42
CA HIS A 20 -23.33 8.88 -40.67
C HIS A 20 -21.94 8.40 -40.27
N GLN A 21 -20.90 8.95 -40.91
CA GLN A 21 -19.52 8.55 -40.63
C GLN A 21 -19.04 9.02 -39.24
N ASP A 22 -19.72 10.01 -38.65
CA ASP A 22 -19.32 10.60 -37.36
C ASP A 22 -19.80 9.80 -36.13
N ILE A 23 -20.70 8.82 -36.34
CA ILE A 23 -21.39 8.07 -35.29
C ILE A 23 -20.99 6.59 -35.35
N ASN A 24 -20.35 6.11 -34.28
CA ASN A 24 -20.02 4.70 -34.16
C ASN A 24 -20.86 4.02 -33.06
N ILE A 25 -21.70 3.07 -33.47
CA ILE A 25 -22.51 2.28 -32.55
C ILE A 25 -21.78 0.98 -32.19
N THR A 26 -21.58 0.80 -30.89
CA THR A 26 -20.93 -0.35 -30.30
C THR A 26 -21.89 -1.12 -29.39
N PHE A 27 -21.60 -2.41 -29.22
CA PHE A 27 -22.34 -3.25 -28.29
C PHE A 27 -21.77 -3.11 -26.87
N TYR A 28 -22.65 -3.03 -25.88
CA TYR A 28 -22.26 -3.03 -24.47
C TYR A 28 -22.99 -4.13 -23.70
N THR A 29 -22.22 -4.91 -22.93
CA THR A 29 -22.76 -5.91 -22.01
C THR A 29 -22.85 -5.31 -20.60
N PRO A 30 -24.05 -5.24 -19.99
CA PRO A 30 -24.20 -4.71 -18.62
C PRO A 30 -23.52 -5.60 -17.57
N TYR A 31 -23.44 -6.91 -17.81
CA TYR A 31 -22.81 -7.88 -16.91
C TYR A 31 -21.55 -8.46 -17.54
N LYS A 32 -20.39 -7.90 -17.18
CA LYS A 32 -19.10 -8.52 -17.52
C LYS A 32 -18.93 -9.79 -16.68
N ILE A 33 -18.35 -10.84 -17.25
CA ILE A 33 -18.05 -12.11 -16.54
C ILE A 33 -17.28 -11.84 -15.24
N ASN A 34 -16.32 -10.91 -15.27
CA ASN A 34 -15.55 -10.49 -14.08
C ASN A 34 -16.43 -9.92 -12.95
N ASN A 35 -17.55 -9.26 -13.28
CA ASN A 35 -18.51 -8.77 -12.29
C ASN A 35 -19.39 -9.89 -11.73
N LEU A 36 -19.62 -10.96 -12.50
CA LEU A 36 -20.46 -12.09 -12.10
C LEU A 36 -19.68 -13.11 -11.26
N ILE A 37 -18.44 -13.39 -11.63
CA ILE A 37 -17.61 -14.43 -11.02
C ILE A 37 -16.75 -13.87 -9.86
N GLY A 38 -16.59 -12.54 -9.79
CA GLY A 38 -15.69 -11.92 -8.83
C GLY A 38 -14.22 -12.23 -9.11
N ASN A 39 -13.34 -11.83 -8.19
CA ASN A 39 -11.92 -12.16 -8.29
C ASN A 39 -11.70 -13.59 -7.74
N PRO A 40 -11.27 -14.57 -8.56
CA PRO A 40 -11.11 -15.95 -8.12
C PRO A 40 -9.88 -16.16 -7.22
N LYS A 41 -9.05 -15.12 -7.04
CA LYS A 41 -7.84 -15.20 -6.21
C LYS A 41 -8.17 -15.07 -4.73
N ASP A 42 -7.59 -15.96 -3.94
CA ASP A 42 -7.62 -15.85 -2.48
C ASP A 42 -7.00 -14.52 -2.03
N LYS A 43 -7.60 -13.93 -0.99
CA LYS A 43 -7.06 -12.73 -0.36
C LYS A 43 -5.74 -13.09 0.33
N ILE A 44 -4.68 -12.39 -0.05
CA ILE A 44 -3.37 -12.51 0.61
C ILE A 44 -3.51 -11.98 2.05
N LEU A 45 -3.01 -12.73 3.02
CA LEU A 45 -2.94 -12.30 4.42
C LEU A 45 -2.07 -11.05 4.54
N ASP A 46 -2.42 -10.14 5.45
CA ASP A 46 -1.72 -8.86 5.59
C ASP A 46 -0.23 -9.00 5.91
N GLU A 47 0.15 -10.06 6.63
CA GLU A 47 1.56 -10.40 6.91
C GLU A 47 2.40 -10.71 5.66
N ASN A 48 1.75 -11.17 4.58
CA ASN A 48 2.39 -11.54 3.33
C ASN A 48 2.33 -10.44 2.27
N LYS A 49 1.77 -9.28 2.60
CA LYS A 49 1.74 -8.11 1.72
C LYS A 49 3.04 -7.29 1.84
N SER A 50 3.29 -6.49 0.82
CA SER A 50 4.29 -5.42 0.80
C SER A 50 3.61 -4.07 1.03
N GLY A 51 4.36 -3.09 1.50
CA GLY A 51 3.79 -1.78 1.81
C GLY A 51 4.43 -1.11 3.00
N ILE A 52 3.65 -0.18 3.58
CA ILE A 52 3.98 0.51 4.81
C ILE A 52 3.39 -0.26 5.98
N TYR A 53 4.23 -0.54 6.98
CA TYR A 53 3.85 -1.25 8.18
C TYR A 53 4.29 -0.46 9.42
N LYS A 54 3.63 -0.78 10.54
CA LYS A 54 3.89 -0.19 11.85
C LYS A 54 4.18 -1.28 12.86
N ILE A 55 5.21 -1.08 13.67
CA ILE A 55 5.55 -1.91 14.84
C ILE A 55 5.37 -1.03 16.07
N ASN A 56 4.66 -1.53 17.07
CA ASN A 56 4.52 -0.87 18.36
C ASN A 56 5.51 -1.48 19.35
N CYS A 57 6.09 -0.64 20.20
CA CYS A 57 6.67 -1.13 21.44
C CYS A 57 5.55 -1.61 22.37
N GLU A 58 5.75 -2.72 23.08
CA GLU A 58 4.76 -3.20 24.06
C GLU A 58 4.84 -2.42 25.38
N ASP A 59 6.04 -1.95 25.71
CA ASP A 59 6.33 -1.32 27.01
C ASP A 59 6.23 0.21 26.99
N CYS A 60 6.04 0.85 25.82
CA CYS A 60 5.87 2.30 25.73
C CYS A 60 5.08 2.72 24.47
N ASP A 61 4.61 3.96 24.43
CA ASP A 61 3.79 4.51 23.33
C ASP A 61 4.59 4.81 22.04
N LYS A 62 5.84 4.35 21.96
CA LYS A 62 6.70 4.59 20.81
C LYS A 62 6.41 3.59 19.69
N ILE A 63 6.44 4.09 18.46
CA ILE A 63 6.10 3.33 17.27
C ILE A 63 7.19 3.44 16.22
N TYR A 64 7.43 2.36 15.50
CA TYR A 64 8.32 2.33 14.35
C TYR A 64 7.48 2.16 13.08
N ILE A 65 7.72 3.00 12.07
CA ILE A 65 7.04 2.90 10.77
C ILE A 65 8.10 2.60 9.73
N GLY A 66 7.88 1.60 8.88
CA GLY A 66 8.83 1.28 7.83
C GLY A 66 8.15 0.83 6.57
N GLN A 67 8.89 0.92 5.47
CA GLN A 67 8.49 0.36 4.19
C GLN A 67 9.17 -0.97 3.87
N THR A 68 8.49 -1.82 3.09
CA THR A 68 9.09 -3.02 2.49
C THR A 68 8.46 -3.34 1.14
N LYS A 69 9.29 -3.60 0.14
CA LYS A 69 8.90 -4.21 -1.15
C LYS A 69 8.67 -5.72 -1.05
N ARG A 70 9.26 -6.36 -0.04
CA ARG A 70 9.06 -7.78 0.26
C ARG A 70 7.90 -7.93 1.23
N THR A 71 7.59 -9.17 1.62
CA THR A 71 6.59 -9.43 2.67
C THR A 71 6.98 -8.80 4.01
N ILE A 72 6.01 -8.19 4.70
CA ILE A 72 6.22 -7.59 6.03
C ILE A 72 6.74 -8.64 7.02
N LYS A 73 6.23 -9.87 6.95
CA LYS A 73 6.71 -10.99 7.77
C LYS A 73 8.23 -11.22 7.67
N LYS A 74 8.82 -11.11 6.47
CA LYS A 74 10.27 -11.23 6.30
C LYS A 74 11.00 -10.06 6.97
N ARG A 75 10.51 -8.84 6.77
CA ARG A 75 11.11 -7.63 7.34
C ARG A 75 11.03 -7.64 8.87
N PHE A 76 9.92 -8.11 9.43
CA PHE A 76 9.74 -8.27 10.87
C PHE A 76 10.75 -9.26 11.47
N LYS A 77 10.93 -10.43 10.84
CA LYS A 77 11.95 -11.41 11.27
C LYS A 77 13.39 -10.87 11.20
N GLU A 78 13.68 -9.98 10.25
CA GLU A 78 14.97 -9.30 10.20
C GLU A 78 15.16 -8.42 11.45
N HIS A 79 14.13 -7.69 11.88
CA HIS A 79 14.17 -6.89 13.11
C HIS A 79 14.36 -7.74 14.37
N GLU A 80 13.62 -8.85 14.51
CA GLU A 80 13.79 -9.80 15.61
C GLU A 80 15.22 -10.37 15.64
N ARG A 81 15.77 -10.67 14.46
CA ARG A 81 17.15 -11.13 14.31
C ARG A 81 18.14 -10.05 14.76
N TYR A 82 17.95 -8.80 14.35
CA TYR A 82 18.83 -7.70 14.75
C TYR A 82 18.81 -7.48 16.25
N TYR A 83 17.63 -7.54 16.87
CA TYR A 83 17.49 -7.50 18.33
C TYR A 83 18.24 -8.65 19.01
N LYS A 84 18.01 -9.90 18.55
CA LYS A 84 18.66 -11.10 19.13
C LYS A 84 20.18 -11.06 19.06
N TYR A 85 20.76 -10.52 17.99
CA TYR A 85 22.20 -10.44 17.80
C TYR A 85 22.80 -9.09 18.21
N GLY A 86 22.04 -8.20 18.85
CA GLY A 86 22.51 -6.88 19.27
C GLY A 86 22.98 -5.97 18.13
N GLN A 87 22.46 -6.16 16.92
CA GLN A 87 22.81 -5.35 15.73
C GLN A 87 21.98 -4.07 15.68
N THR A 88 22.17 -3.19 16.66
CA THR A 88 21.38 -1.98 16.88
C THR A 88 21.50 -0.97 15.73
N ASP A 89 22.63 -0.95 15.02
CA ASP A 89 22.85 -0.03 13.89
C ASP A 89 21.91 -0.29 12.69
N LYS A 90 21.35 -1.50 12.59
CA LYS A 90 20.55 -1.92 11.42
C LYS A 90 19.07 -1.62 11.54
N SER A 91 18.59 -1.31 12.74
CA SER A 91 17.17 -1.11 12.99
C SER A 91 16.91 -0.25 14.22
N ALA A 92 16.16 0.83 14.03
CA ALA A 92 15.78 1.72 15.12
C ALA A 92 14.89 1.02 16.17
N ILE A 93 13.97 0.13 15.76
CA ILE A 93 13.16 -0.64 16.70
C ILE A 93 14.00 -1.66 17.48
N ALA A 94 14.97 -2.30 16.84
CA ALA A 94 15.88 -3.22 17.51
C ALA A 94 16.80 -2.47 18.49
N LYS A 95 17.32 -1.30 18.09
CA LYS A 95 18.09 -0.42 18.96
C LYS A 95 17.30 0.00 20.19
N HIS A 96 16.08 0.52 19.99
CA HIS A 96 15.20 0.90 21.08
C HIS A 96 14.96 -0.25 22.05
N ALA A 97 14.53 -1.42 21.53
CA ALA A 97 14.28 -2.60 22.34
C ALA A 97 15.52 -3.06 23.12
N PHE A 98 16.70 -3.00 22.51
CA PHE A 98 17.95 -3.40 23.14
C PHE A 98 18.41 -2.43 24.24
N GLU A 99 18.31 -1.12 24.01
CA GLU A 99 18.76 -0.09 24.95
C GLU A 99 17.81 0.10 26.14
N THR A 100 16.49 0.00 25.90
CA THR A 100 15.49 0.18 26.96
C THR A 100 15.01 -1.13 27.55
N ASN A 101 15.56 -2.27 27.11
CA ASN A 101 15.14 -3.62 27.50
C ASN A 101 13.62 -3.84 27.31
N HIS A 102 13.09 -3.28 26.22
CA HIS A 102 11.68 -3.37 25.82
C HIS A 102 11.46 -4.49 24.80
N THR A 103 10.20 -4.83 24.56
CA THR A 103 9.79 -5.87 23.63
C THR A 103 8.86 -5.36 22.53
N PHE A 104 8.93 -6.01 21.37
CA PHE A 104 8.01 -5.81 20.25
C PHE A 104 7.64 -7.18 19.67
N LYS A 105 6.35 -7.54 19.65
CA LYS A 105 5.92 -8.84 19.09
C LYS A 105 5.01 -8.71 17.88
N ASN A 106 4.30 -7.59 17.75
CA ASN A 106 3.27 -7.43 16.75
C ASN A 106 3.60 -6.32 15.76
N PHE A 107 3.13 -6.51 14.52
CA PHE A 107 3.15 -5.50 13.48
C PHE A 107 1.76 -5.37 12.86
N THR A 108 1.50 -4.20 12.29
CA THR A 108 0.24 -3.88 11.61
C THR A 108 0.54 -3.34 10.22
N LEU A 109 -0.21 -3.79 9.21
CA LEU A 109 -0.15 -3.23 7.87
C LEU A 109 -0.94 -1.91 7.86
N LEU A 110 -0.29 -0.80 7.48
CA LEU A 110 -0.95 0.50 7.34
C LEU A 110 -1.49 0.70 5.93
N LYS A 111 -0.66 0.39 4.93
CA LYS A 111 -1.01 0.57 3.52
C LYS A 111 -0.29 -0.44 2.65
N GLU A 112 -1.04 -1.19 1.85
CA GLU A 112 -0.47 -2.04 0.81
C GLU A 112 0.00 -1.18 -0.37
N VAL A 113 1.28 -1.29 -0.72
CA VAL A 113 1.90 -0.54 -1.82
C VAL A 113 2.96 -1.42 -2.49
N HIS A 114 3.02 -1.34 -3.82
CA HIS A 114 3.93 -2.15 -4.65
C HIS A 114 4.96 -1.30 -5.41
N LYS A 115 4.67 -0.02 -5.68
CA LYS A 115 5.58 0.88 -6.40
C LYS A 115 6.51 1.60 -5.44
N GLN A 116 7.78 1.78 -5.83
CA GLN A 116 8.79 2.42 -4.97
C GLN A 116 8.46 3.88 -4.66
N GLU A 117 8.13 4.67 -5.68
CA GLU A 117 7.85 6.10 -5.51
C GLU A 117 6.67 6.34 -4.55
N GLU A 118 5.66 5.46 -4.62
CA GLU A 118 4.52 5.49 -3.71
C GLU A 118 4.93 5.07 -2.30
N LEU A 119 5.78 4.05 -2.15
CA LEU A 119 6.31 3.63 -0.84
C LEU A 119 7.01 4.81 -0.15
N ASP A 120 7.92 5.48 -0.86
CA ASP A 120 8.68 6.61 -0.32
C ASP A 120 7.75 7.78 0.12
N ALA A 121 6.72 8.06 -0.68
CA ALA A 121 5.72 9.07 -0.35
C ALA A 121 4.86 8.69 0.86
N TYR A 122 4.35 7.45 0.91
CA TYR A 122 3.53 7.00 2.02
C TYR A 122 4.34 6.87 3.32
N GLU A 123 5.58 6.37 3.26
CA GLU A 123 6.47 6.28 4.44
C GLU A 123 6.64 7.66 5.07
N THR A 124 7.01 8.65 4.25
CA THR A 124 7.16 10.04 4.67
C THR A 124 5.86 10.59 5.29
N LEU A 125 4.71 10.33 4.66
CA LEU A 125 3.41 10.79 5.13
C LEU A 125 3.04 10.18 6.49
N TYR A 126 3.22 8.87 6.66
CA TYR A 126 2.88 8.18 7.90
C TYR A 126 3.84 8.56 9.04
N ILE A 127 5.14 8.74 8.76
CA ILE A 127 6.09 9.25 9.75
C ILE A 127 5.68 10.66 10.20
N THR A 128 5.33 11.53 9.25
CA THR A 128 4.91 12.92 9.53
C THR A 128 3.64 12.98 10.37
N LYS A 129 2.68 12.09 10.10
CA LYS A 129 1.44 11.99 10.86
C LYS A 129 1.66 11.55 12.33
N HIS A 130 2.76 10.87 12.61
CA HIS A 130 3.08 10.31 13.93
C HIS A 130 4.36 10.88 14.54
N LYS A 131 4.71 12.13 14.24
CA LYS A 131 5.97 12.79 14.67
C LYS A 131 6.27 12.66 16.17
N ASP A 132 5.25 12.73 17.02
CA ASP A 132 5.45 12.76 18.48
C ASP A 132 5.82 11.38 19.08
N THR A 133 5.51 10.29 18.38
CA THR A 133 5.67 8.91 18.89
C THR A 133 6.63 8.06 18.06
N ILE A 134 7.20 8.60 16.99
CA ILE A 134 8.04 7.83 16.05
C ILE A 134 9.42 7.47 16.63
N LEU A 135 9.89 6.27 16.35
CA LEU A 135 11.24 5.79 16.66
C LEU A 135 12.22 5.96 15.51
N ASN A 136 11.74 6.31 14.32
CA ASN A 136 12.57 6.41 13.14
C ASN A 136 13.62 7.51 13.32
N ASN A 137 14.86 7.20 12.92
CA ASN A 137 15.95 8.18 12.95
C ASN A 137 15.76 9.30 11.92
N ASP A 138 15.03 9.01 10.83
CA ASP A 138 14.82 9.93 9.71
C ASP A 138 13.32 10.18 9.48
N PHE A 139 12.96 11.38 8.99
CA PHE A 139 11.58 11.77 8.64
C PHE A 139 11.07 11.15 7.31
N GLY A 140 11.75 10.12 6.82
CA GLY A 140 11.47 9.46 5.55
C GLY A 140 12.32 9.98 4.39
N PRO A 141 12.19 9.34 3.21
CA PRO A 141 13.01 9.62 2.03
C PRO A 141 12.69 10.97 1.34
N ILE A 142 11.49 11.53 1.55
CA ILE A 142 11.09 12.80 0.92
C ILE A 142 11.12 13.91 1.96
N GLN A 143 12.20 14.68 2.05
CA GLN A 143 12.34 15.71 3.10
C GLN A 143 11.78 17.09 2.70
N ASN A 144 11.70 17.40 1.40
CA ASN A 144 11.39 18.74 0.89
C ASN A 144 10.00 18.86 0.25
N SER A 145 9.05 18.02 0.65
CA SER A 145 7.69 18.07 0.09
C SER A 145 6.89 19.25 0.67
N PRO A 146 6.19 20.04 -0.16
CA PRO A 146 5.28 21.09 0.30
C PRO A 146 4.19 20.56 1.25
N PHE A 147 3.82 19.29 1.10
CA PHE A 147 2.79 18.62 1.89
C PHE A 147 3.23 18.27 3.32
N LEU A 148 4.50 18.47 3.68
CA LEU A 148 5.03 18.20 5.02
C LEU A 148 5.04 19.43 5.93
N LYS A 149 4.76 20.62 5.36
CA LYS A 149 4.72 21.91 6.06
C LYS A 149 3.32 22.29 6.57
N ILE A 150 2.36 21.37 6.50
CA ILE A 150 0.98 21.56 6.96
C ILE A 150 0.84 21.04 8.39
#